data_AF-A0A531JFF5-F1
#
_entry.id   AF-A0A531JFF5-F1
#
_cell.length_a   1.000
_cell.length_b   1.000
_cell.length_c   1.000
_cell.angle_alpha   90.00
_cell.angle_beta   90.00
_cell.angle_gamma   90.00
#
_symmetry.space_group_name_H-M   'P 1'
#
loop_
_entity.id
_entity.type
_entity.pdbx_description
1 polymer ?
#
loop_
_entity_poly.entity_id
_entity_poly.type
_entity_poly.pdbx_seq_one_letter_code
_entity_poly.pdbx_strand_id
1 'polypeptide(L)'
;MGRIAALTRNPAMIALVAALAITGCASKKTPNSAADLGLNGAGAATPGSAQDFTVNIGDRIFFDTDSSSIRADAQTTLSRQAQWLNQYKQYAIVIEGHADERGTREYNLALGARRAAATRDFLVSKGVSAQRLKTISYGKE
;
A
#
# COMPACT_ATOMS: atom_id res chain seq x y z
N MET A 1 55.77 -27.33 -41.36
CA MET A 1 54.58 -27.58 -42.20
C MET A 1 53.89 -28.82 -41.68
N GLY A 2 52.70 -28.67 -41.10
CA GLY A 2 51.93 -29.74 -40.45
C GLY A 2 50.78 -29.17 -39.63
N ARG A 3 49.57 -29.29 -40.20
CA ARG A 3 48.18 -29.31 -39.69
C ARG A 3 48.04 -29.29 -38.15
N ILE A 4 47.05 -28.59 -37.57
CA ILE A 4 45.77 -29.18 -37.12
C ILE A 4 44.64 -28.10 -37.01
N ALA A 5 43.48 -28.48 -37.56
CA ALA A 5 42.07 -28.14 -37.28
C ALA A 5 41.74 -27.16 -36.12
N ALA A 6 40.98 -26.08 -36.36
CA ALA A 6 39.51 -25.98 -36.41
C ALA A 6 38.82 -25.99 -35.03
N LEU A 7 38.36 -24.81 -34.59
CA LEU A 7 37.22 -24.68 -33.67
C LEU A 7 36.39 -23.45 -34.05
N THR A 8 35.43 -23.69 -34.95
CA THR A 8 34.07 -23.14 -34.92
C THR A 8 33.90 -21.65 -34.59
N ARG A 9 34.06 -20.81 -35.61
CA ARG A 9 33.35 -19.52 -35.75
C ARG A 9 31.86 -19.82 -35.99
N ASN A 10 31.07 -19.92 -34.91
CA ASN A 10 29.63 -20.20 -34.99
C ASN A 10 28.84 -18.87 -35.10
N PRO A 11 27.98 -18.66 -36.11
CA PRO A 11 27.32 -17.37 -36.37
C PRO A 11 26.16 -17.02 -35.41
N ALA A 12 25.93 -17.82 -34.36
CA ALA A 12 24.81 -17.65 -33.43
C ALA A 12 24.92 -16.46 -32.45
N MET A 13 25.95 -15.62 -32.58
CA MET A 13 26.22 -14.49 -31.66
C MET A 13 25.91 -13.11 -32.25
N ILE A 14 25.15 -13.02 -33.35
CA ILE A 14 24.81 -11.74 -34.01
C ILE A 14 23.32 -11.37 -33.92
N ALA A 15 22.47 -12.18 -33.28
CA ALA A 15 21.02 -11.96 -33.24
C ALA A 15 20.43 -11.84 -31.82
N LEU A 16 21.07 -11.10 -30.91
CA LEU A 16 20.52 -10.81 -29.57
C LEU A 16 20.29 -9.31 -29.30
N VAL A 17 20.35 -8.45 -30.33
CA VAL A 17 20.14 -6.99 -30.19
C VAL A 17 19.00 -6.53 -31.09
N ALA A 18 17.79 -7.07 -30.91
CA ALA A 18 16.61 -6.63 -31.68
C ALA A 18 15.24 -6.96 -31.05
N ALA A 19 15.08 -6.97 -29.72
CA ALA A 19 13.78 -7.31 -29.11
C ALA A 19 13.47 -6.61 -27.78
N LEU A 20 13.71 -5.30 -27.68
CA LEU A 20 13.30 -4.48 -26.52
C LEU A 20 12.44 -3.30 -26.98
N ALA A 21 11.25 -3.59 -27.51
CA ALA A 21 10.27 -2.57 -27.85
C ALA A 21 8.83 -3.07 -27.68
N ILE A 22 8.51 -3.73 -26.56
CA ILE A 22 7.13 -3.93 -26.12
C ILE A 22 7.11 -3.84 -24.60
N THR A 23 6.00 -3.31 -24.06
CA THR A 23 5.58 -3.20 -22.65
C THR A 23 5.79 -1.79 -22.11
N GLY A 24 4.77 -1.00 -21.79
CA GLY A 24 3.34 -1.23 -21.63
C GLY A 24 2.86 -0.12 -20.70
N CYS A 25 1.76 0.55 -21.03
CA CYS A 25 1.21 1.61 -20.18
C CYS A 25 0.83 1.03 -18.81
N ALA A 26 1.64 1.33 -17.80
CA ALA A 26 1.37 0.98 -16.42
C ALA A 26 0.12 1.74 -15.95
N SER A 27 -0.89 1.01 -15.51
CA SER A 27 -2.03 1.57 -14.77
C SER A 27 -1.49 2.37 -13.59
N LYS A 28 -1.92 3.63 -13.44
CA LYS A 28 -1.57 4.50 -12.31
C LYS A 28 -2.00 3.84 -11.01
N LYS A 29 -1.12 3.06 -10.39
CA LYS A 29 -1.20 2.75 -8.96
C LYS A 29 -0.71 4.01 -8.25
N THR A 30 -1.59 4.65 -7.49
CA THR A 30 -1.17 5.65 -6.52
C THR A 30 -0.32 4.94 -5.47
N PRO A 31 0.95 5.33 -5.30
CA PRO A 31 1.81 4.67 -4.34
C PRO A 31 1.37 4.98 -2.92
N ASN A 32 1.05 3.92 -2.17
CA ASN A 32 0.55 4.00 -0.80
C ASN A 32 1.61 3.60 0.24
N SER A 33 2.85 3.34 -0.18
CA SER A 33 3.93 2.88 0.68
C SER A 33 5.29 3.18 0.03
N ALA A 34 6.34 3.36 0.85
CA ALA A 34 7.70 3.61 0.35
C ALA A 34 8.26 2.44 -0.49
N ALA A 35 7.77 1.21 -0.27
CA ALA A 35 8.07 0.05 -1.10
C ALA A 35 7.59 0.21 -2.56
N ASP A 36 6.46 0.90 -2.78
CA ASP A 36 5.91 1.14 -4.13
C ASP A 36 6.70 2.22 -4.90
N LEU A 37 7.53 2.98 -4.19
CA LEU A 37 8.40 4.01 -4.76
C LEU A 37 9.82 3.50 -5.07
N GLY A 38 10.10 2.21 -4.88
CA GLY A 38 11.41 1.62 -5.16
C GLY A 38 12.54 2.13 -4.26
N LEU A 39 12.22 2.76 -3.13
CA LEU A 39 13.18 3.35 -2.18
C LEU A 39 13.74 2.31 -1.19
N ASN A 40 14.07 1.11 -1.66
CA ASN A 40 14.55 -0.03 -0.85
C ASN A 40 15.92 0.20 -0.15
N GLY A 41 16.44 1.43 -0.09
CA GLY A 41 17.74 1.78 0.48
C GLY A 41 17.70 2.64 1.76
N ALA A 42 16.54 3.13 2.19
CA ALA A 42 16.44 3.90 3.43
C ALA A 42 16.06 2.98 4.60
N GLY A 43 17.08 2.40 5.26
CA GLY A 43 16.98 1.71 6.56
C GLY A 43 15.86 0.68 6.67
N ALA A 44 16.17 -0.60 6.49
CA ALA A 44 15.21 -1.69 6.66
C ALA A 44 14.39 -1.48 7.95
N ALA A 45 13.09 -1.20 7.80
CA ALA A 45 12.21 -0.95 8.92
C ALA A 45 12.23 -2.19 9.83
N THR A 46 12.57 -2.00 11.10
CA THR A 46 12.66 -3.11 12.05
C THR A 46 11.29 -3.78 12.18
N PRO A 47 11.16 -5.10 11.98
CA PRO A 47 9.87 -5.77 12.07
C PRO A 47 9.14 -5.46 13.37
N GLY A 48 7.87 -5.07 13.26
CA GLY A 48 7.03 -4.72 14.40
C GLY A 48 7.22 -3.31 14.95
N SER A 49 8.10 -2.49 14.37
CA SER A 49 8.17 -1.06 14.65
C SER A 49 7.03 -0.29 13.99
N ALA A 50 6.75 0.94 14.45
CA ALA A 50 5.78 1.81 13.78
C ALA A 50 6.18 2.11 12.32
N GLN A 51 7.48 2.22 12.07
CA GLN A 51 8.05 2.43 10.75
C GLN A 51 7.79 1.23 9.83
N ASP A 52 7.85 0.00 10.35
CA ASP A 52 7.51 -1.21 9.61
C ASP A 52 6.04 -1.19 9.14
N PHE A 53 5.12 -0.73 9.99
CA PHE A 53 3.73 -0.54 9.60
C PHE A 53 3.58 0.44 8.43
N THR A 54 4.17 1.64 8.52
CA THR A 54 4.03 2.65 7.45
C THR A 54 4.74 2.24 6.16
N VAL A 55 5.95 1.67 6.25
CA VAL A 55 6.78 1.38 5.06
C VAL A 55 6.35 0.11 4.34
N ASN A 56 6.08 -0.97 5.08
CA ASN A 56 5.83 -2.29 4.50
C ASN A 56 4.33 -2.62 4.37
N ILE A 57 3.49 -2.08 5.25
CA ILE A 57 2.04 -2.33 5.20
C ILE A 57 1.31 -1.18 4.48
N GLY A 58 1.69 0.05 4.80
CA GLY A 58 0.99 1.27 4.41
C GLY A 58 -0.06 1.63 5.46
N ASP A 59 -0.09 2.90 5.85
CA ASP A 59 -0.92 3.44 6.92
C ASP A 59 -2.20 4.15 6.43
N ARG A 60 -2.40 4.22 5.10
CA ARG A 60 -3.50 4.96 4.47
C ARG A 60 -4.36 4.07 3.58
N ILE A 61 -5.65 4.40 3.56
CA ILE A 61 -6.61 3.90 2.59
C ILE A 61 -7.40 5.06 1.99
N PHE A 62 -7.96 4.85 0.80
CA PHE A 62 -8.71 5.87 0.08
C PHE A 62 -10.14 5.42 -0.16
N PHE A 63 -11.04 6.40 -0.17
CA PHE A 63 -12.47 6.24 -0.44
C PHE A 63 -12.83 6.90 -1.75
N ASP A 64 -13.92 6.45 -2.36
CA ASP A 64 -14.50 7.17 -3.49
C ASP A 64 -15.10 8.51 -3.04
N THR A 65 -15.34 9.38 -4.01
CA THR A 65 -16.04 10.66 -3.79
C THR A 65 -17.36 10.39 -3.08
N ASP A 66 -17.63 11.17 -2.04
CA ASP A 66 -18.87 11.14 -1.28
C ASP A 66 -19.24 9.78 -0.65
N SER A 67 -18.24 8.90 -0.48
CA SER A 67 -18.45 7.54 0.00
C SER A 67 -17.68 7.26 1.28
N SER A 68 -18.26 6.40 2.12
CA SER A 68 -17.60 5.72 3.25
C SER A 68 -17.51 4.21 3.06
N SER A 69 -17.80 3.71 1.85
CA SER A 69 -17.68 2.29 1.52
C SER A 69 -16.22 1.89 1.33
N ILE A 70 -15.83 0.74 1.89
CA ILE A 70 -14.46 0.23 1.78
C ILE A 70 -14.26 -0.43 0.41
N ARG A 71 -13.50 0.23 -0.45
CA ARG A 71 -13.10 -0.24 -1.79
C ARG A 71 -12.27 -1.53 -1.72
N ALA A 72 -12.26 -2.33 -2.79
CA ALA A 72 -11.58 -3.63 -2.80
C ALA A 72 -10.05 -3.55 -2.57
N ASP A 73 -9.40 -2.51 -3.08
CA ASP A 73 -7.98 -2.23 -2.82
C ASP A 73 -7.74 -1.83 -1.35
N ALA A 74 -8.63 -1.01 -0.77
CA ALA A 74 -8.60 -0.67 0.64
C ALA A 74 -8.82 -1.91 1.53
N GLN A 75 -9.71 -2.84 1.17
CA GLN A 75 -9.89 -4.11 1.89
C GLN A 75 -8.61 -4.94 1.91
N THR A 76 -7.85 -4.93 0.81
CA THR A 76 -6.56 -5.64 0.72
C THR A 76 -5.54 -5.03 1.68
N THR A 77 -5.42 -3.70 1.71
CA THR A 77 -4.53 -3.01 2.65
C THR A 77 -4.98 -3.20 4.10
N LEU A 78 -6.26 -3.02 4.39
CA LEU A 78 -6.82 -3.22 5.75
C LEU A 78 -6.64 -4.65 6.25
N SER A 79 -6.70 -5.65 5.37
CA SER A 79 -6.45 -7.04 5.76
C SER A 79 -5.00 -7.25 6.18
N ARG A 80 -4.03 -6.63 5.48
CA ARG A 80 -2.61 -6.64 5.87
C ARG A 80 -2.38 -5.87 7.17
N GLN A 81 -3.02 -4.71 7.33
CA GLN A 81 -2.99 -3.93 8.57
C GLN A 81 -3.54 -4.75 9.76
N ALA A 82 -4.68 -5.41 9.59
CA ALA A 82 -5.27 -6.26 10.63
C ALA A 82 -4.34 -7.42 11.03
N GLN A 83 -3.73 -8.10 10.05
CA GLN A 83 -2.74 -9.15 10.32
C GLN A 83 -1.57 -8.62 11.16
N TRP A 84 -1.01 -7.47 10.76
CA TRP A 84 0.08 -6.83 11.50
C TRP A 84 -0.34 -6.44 12.92
N LEU A 85 -1.52 -5.83 13.09
CA LEU A 85 -2.05 -5.41 14.40
C LEU A 85 -2.39 -6.60 15.32
N ASN A 86 -2.75 -7.74 14.74
CA ASN A 86 -2.99 -8.98 15.49
C ASN A 86 -1.69 -9.64 15.94
N GLN A 87 -0.61 -9.50 15.17
CA GLN A 87 0.73 -9.95 15.54
C GLN A 87 1.34 -9.07 16.63
N TYR A 88 1.22 -7.74 16.50
CA TYR A 88 1.82 -6.76 17.40
C TYR A 88 0.76 -6.14 18.32
N LYS A 89 0.38 -6.88 19.36
CA LYS A 89 -0.75 -6.53 20.23
C LYS A 89 -0.49 -5.35 21.18
N GLN A 90 0.76 -4.92 21.33
CA GLN A 90 1.13 -3.79 22.19
C GLN A 90 0.62 -2.42 21.67
N TYR A 91 0.24 -2.32 20.40
CA TYR A 91 -0.15 -1.03 19.81
C TYR A 91 -1.62 -0.69 20.08
N ALA A 92 -1.87 0.55 20.51
CA ALA A 92 -3.16 1.20 20.40
C ALA A 92 -3.15 2.11 19.17
N ILE A 93 -4.25 2.12 18.41
CA ILE A 93 -4.33 2.79 17.12
C ILE A 93 -5.44 3.84 17.15
N VAL A 94 -5.14 5.00 16.59
CA VAL A 94 -6.12 6.03 16.27
C VAL A 94 -6.39 5.97 14.76
N ILE A 95 -7.65 5.86 14.39
CA ILE A 95 -8.13 5.86 13.02
C ILE A 95 -8.67 7.25 12.73
N GLU A 96 -7.99 7.96 11.85
CA GLU A 96 -8.31 9.34 11.50
C GLU A 96 -9.13 9.40 10.20
N GLY A 97 -10.29 10.02 10.28
CA GLY A 97 -11.21 10.19 9.16
C GLY A 97 -11.14 11.59 8.58
N HIS A 98 -10.66 11.68 7.33
CA HIS A 98 -10.58 12.92 6.56
C HIS A 98 -11.53 12.89 5.37
N ALA A 99 -11.91 14.09 4.93
CA ALA A 99 -12.68 14.36 3.74
C ALA A 99 -12.05 15.53 2.97
N ASP A 100 -12.42 15.66 1.70
CA ASP A 100 -11.91 16.73 0.86
C ASP A 100 -12.54 18.09 1.23
N GLU A 101 -12.00 19.18 0.67
CA GLU A 101 -12.42 20.54 1.03
C GLU A 101 -13.81 20.94 0.53
N ARG A 102 -14.44 20.12 -0.33
CA ARG A 102 -15.72 20.44 -0.96
C ARG A 102 -16.86 20.23 0.03
N GLY A 103 -17.85 21.13 -0.01
CA GLY A 103 -19.01 21.07 0.89
C GLY A 103 -18.76 21.72 2.25
N THR A 104 -19.73 21.57 3.15
CA THR A 104 -19.69 22.22 4.46
C THR A 104 -18.72 21.52 5.41
N ARG A 105 -18.26 22.24 6.42
CA ARG A 105 -17.36 21.69 7.44
C ARG A 105 -18.02 20.55 8.20
N GLU A 106 -19.28 20.74 8.58
CA GLU A 106 -20.11 19.79 9.32
C GLU A 106 -20.34 18.51 8.52
N TYR A 107 -20.58 18.67 7.21
CA TYR A 107 -20.72 17.54 6.30
C TYR A 107 -19.45 16.69 6.25
N ASN A 108 -18.30 17.33 6.04
CA ASN A 108 -17.02 16.65 5.97
C ASN A 108 -16.60 16.01 7.28
N LEU A 109 -16.91 16.64 8.42
CA LEU A 109 -16.71 16.06 9.74
C LEU A 109 -17.55 14.78 9.92
N ALA A 110 -18.82 14.81 9.50
CA ALA A 110 -19.67 13.62 9.55
C ALA A 110 -19.20 12.52 8.58
N LEU A 111 -18.77 12.89 7.37
CA LEU A 111 -18.25 11.95 6.37
C LEU A 111 -16.95 11.29 6.85
N GLY A 112 -16.02 12.06 7.39
CA GLY A 112 -14.80 11.54 7.99
C GLY A 112 -15.10 10.61 9.18
N ALA A 113 -16.07 10.95 10.03
CA ALA A 113 -16.48 10.07 11.13
C ALA A 113 -17.04 8.73 10.63
N ARG A 114 -17.87 8.74 9.58
CA ARG A 114 -18.37 7.50 8.95
C ARG A 114 -17.24 6.66 8.36
N ARG A 115 -16.25 7.29 7.71
CA ARG A 115 -15.07 6.61 7.16
C ARG A 115 -14.23 5.96 8.25
N ALA A 116 -13.94 6.69 9.33
CA ALA A 116 -13.19 6.15 10.46
C ALA A 116 -13.93 4.98 11.14
N ALA A 117 -15.25 5.09 11.29
CA ALA A 117 -16.08 4.01 11.83
C ALA A 117 -16.07 2.76 10.92
N ALA A 118 -16.26 2.93 9.62
CA ALA A 118 -16.22 1.81 8.66
C ALA A 118 -14.87 1.08 8.68
N THR A 119 -13.76 1.83 8.75
CA THR A 119 -12.41 1.29 8.89
C THR A 119 -12.25 0.51 10.20
N ARG A 120 -12.70 1.08 11.33
CA ARG A 120 -12.67 0.42 12.64
C ARG A 120 -13.43 -0.90 12.59
N ASP A 121 -14.66 -0.88 12.09
CA ASP A 121 -15.53 -2.05 12.07
C ASP A 121 -14.96 -3.15 11.17
N PHE A 122 -14.33 -2.78 10.05
CA PHE A 122 -13.59 -3.71 9.21
C PHE A 122 -12.43 -4.37 9.99
N LEU A 123 -11.59 -3.60 10.68
CA LEU A 123 -10.47 -4.14 11.47
C LEU A 123 -10.96 -5.05 12.60
N VAL A 124 -12.05 -4.69 13.28
CA VAL A 124 -12.69 -5.52 14.31
C VAL A 124 -13.20 -6.83 13.70
N SER A 125 -13.81 -6.79 12.52
CA SER A 125 -14.26 -8.00 11.80
C SER A 125 -13.10 -8.94 11.44
N LYS A 126 -11.87 -8.42 11.37
CA LYS A 126 -10.62 -9.17 11.16
C LYS A 126 -9.92 -9.57 12.47
N GLY A 127 -10.57 -9.41 13.61
CA GLY A 127 -10.09 -9.87 14.92
C GLY A 127 -9.25 -8.86 15.70
N VAL A 128 -9.09 -7.63 15.21
CA VAL A 128 -8.42 -6.58 16.01
C VAL A 128 -9.33 -6.16 17.16
N SER A 129 -8.83 -6.20 18.39
CA SER A 129 -9.60 -5.81 19.58
C SER A 129 -10.08 -4.37 19.49
N ALA A 130 -11.40 -4.16 19.62
CA ALA A 130 -12.03 -2.84 19.54
C ALA A 130 -11.52 -1.86 20.60
N GLN A 131 -11.11 -2.35 21.77
CA GLN A 131 -10.56 -1.55 22.87
C GLN A 131 -9.22 -0.87 22.50
N ARG A 132 -8.51 -1.42 21.50
CA ARG A 132 -7.26 -0.86 20.98
C ARG A 132 -7.48 0.17 19.88
N LEU A 133 -8.72 0.34 19.41
CA LEU A 133 -9.05 1.19 18.27
C LEU A 133 -9.86 2.40 18.74
N LYS A 134 -9.32 3.60 18.49
CA LYS A 134 -10.06 4.86 18.64
C LYS A 134 -10.30 5.47 17.28
N THR A 135 -11.40 6.21 17.13
CA THR A 135 -11.73 6.91 15.88
C THR A 135 -11.82 8.41 16.14
N ILE A 136 -11.21 9.21 15.28
CA ILE A 136 -11.29 10.67 15.27
C ILE A 136 -11.66 11.10 13.85
N SER A 137 -12.44 12.17 13.71
CA SER A 137 -12.61 12.81 12.41
C SER A 137 -12.11 14.24 12.46
N TYR A 138 -11.26 14.59 11.48
CA TYR A 138 -10.83 15.96 11.24
C TYR A 138 -11.69 16.64 10.17
N GLY A 139 -12.53 15.87 9.46
CA GLY A 139 -13.30 16.39 8.34
C GLY A 139 -12.36 16.91 7.27
N LYS A 140 -12.50 18.19 6.91
CA LYS A 140 -11.68 18.86 5.90
C LYS A 140 -10.51 19.67 6.49
N GLU A 141 -10.28 19.55 7.80
CA GLU A 141 -9.15 20.19 8.50
C GLU A 141 -7.88 19.35 8.40
#